data_AF-A0A844BHS0-F1
#
_entry.id   AF-A0A844BHS0-F1
#
_cell.length_a   1.000
_cell.length_b   1.000
_cell.length_c   1.000
_cell.angle_alpha   90.00
_cell.angle_beta   90.00
_cell.angle_gamma   90.00
#
_symmetry.space_group_name_H-M   'P 1'
#
loop_
_entity.id
_entity.type
_entity.pdbx_description
1 polymer ?
#
loop_
_entity_poly.entity_id
_entity_poly.type
_entity_poly.pdbx_seq_one_letter_code
_entity_poly.pdbx_strand_id
1 'polypeptide(L)'
;MSSFKSGLLWGAFFGGLAGLMNAPRPGKETREMLKDYITQTTDDVNDLRFKVDNLKVAIQRLQQESIKSSKIINEEIQTTLQHFNEETQPRIRRVMDKSDLLVKNLEKNSHI
;
A
#
# COMPACT_ATOMS: atom_id res chain seq x y z
N MET A 1 -5.63 -15.55 -3.57
CA MET A 1 -5.04 -15.29 -2.23
C MET A 1 -4.29 -13.94 -2.12
N SER A 2 -3.68 -13.39 -3.18
CA SER A 2 -2.95 -12.11 -3.14
C SER A 2 -3.83 -10.88 -2.84
N SER A 3 -5.03 -10.81 -3.41
CA SER A 3 -6.02 -9.74 -3.19
C SER A 3 -6.48 -9.66 -1.72
N PHE A 4 -6.69 -10.81 -1.08
CA PHE A 4 -7.08 -10.89 0.33
C PHE A 4 -5.96 -10.40 1.26
N LYS A 5 -4.69 -10.75 1.01
CA LYS A 5 -3.55 -10.28 1.82
C LYS A 5 -3.37 -8.76 1.70
N SER A 6 -3.50 -8.23 0.48
CA SER A 6 -3.43 -6.78 0.25
C SER A 6 -4.60 -6.04 0.91
N GLY A 7 -5.82 -6.57 0.81
CA GLY A 7 -6.98 -6.03 1.50
C GLY A 7 -6.88 -6.08 3.03
N LEU A 8 -6.33 -7.17 3.57
CA LEU A 8 -6.05 -7.32 5.01
C LEU A 8 -5.01 -6.29 5.48
N LEU A 9 -3.94 -6.08 4.71
CA LEU A 9 -2.91 -5.06 5.02
C LEU A 9 -3.50 -3.65 5.03
N TRP A 10 -4.30 -3.29 4.03
CA TRP A 10 -4.97 -1.98 4.00
C TRP A 10 -6.01 -1.83 5.11
N GLY A 11 -6.78 -2.89 5.40
CA GLY A 11 -7.72 -2.91 6.51
C GLY A 11 -7.03 -2.74 7.87
N ALA A 12 -5.89 -3.41 8.07
CA ALA A 12 -5.06 -3.26 9.26
C ALA A 12 -4.43 -1.87 9.35
N PHE A 13 -3.99 -1.29 8.22
CA PHE A 13 -3.44 0.06 8.17
C PHE A 13 -4.46 1.11 8.61
N PHE A 14 -5.62 1.16 7.96
CA PHE A 14 -6.67 2.11 8.32
C PHE A 14 -7.27 1.83 9.71
N GLY A 15 -7.40 0.56 10.09
CA GLY A 15 -7.83 0.16 11.42
C GLY A 15 -6.84 0.57 12.51
N GLY A 16 -5.54 0.44 12.24
CA GLY A 16 -4.44 0.87 13.10
C GLY A 16 -4.41 2.39 13.28
N LEU A 17 -4.54 3.15 12.18
CA LEU A 17 -4.66 4.62 12.25
C LEU A 17 -5.89 5.04 13.07
N ALA A 18 -7.05 4.45 12.79
CA ALA A 18 -8.30 4.75 13.52
C ALA A 18 -8.22 4.36 15.01
N GLY A 19 -7.56 3.24 15.31
CA GLY A 19 -7.31 2.78 16.67
C GLY A 19 -6.33 3.68 17.43
N LEU A 20 -5.24 4.09 16.79
CA LEU A 20 -4.26 5.01 17.36
C LEU A 20 -4.88 6.39 17.64
N MET A 21 -5.70 6.91 16.72
CA MET A 21 -6.38 8.20 16.92
C MET A 21 -7.41 8.18 18.07
N ASN A 22 -8.03 7.03 18.35
CA ASN A 22 -9.01 6.88 19.43
C ASN A 22 -8.42 6.32 20.74
N ALA A 23 -7.13 5.99 20.77
CA ALA A 23 -6.50 5.44 21.96
C ALA A 23 -6.36 6.52 23.05
N PRO A 24 -6.68 6.21 24.33
CA PRO A 24 -6.50 7.14 25.44
C PRO A 24 -5.02 7.19 25.85
N ARG A 25 -4.19 7.82 25.01
CA ARG A 25 -2.76 8.03 25.23
C ARG A 25 -2.39 9.51 25.12
N PRO A 26 -1.26 9.95 25.70
CA PRO A 26 -0.77 11.31 25.54
C PRO A 26 -0.58 11.64 24.06
N GLY A 27 -1.09 12.80 23.62
CA GLY A 27 -1.08 13.17 22.20
C GLY A 27 0.31 13.17 21.56
N LYS A 28 1.37 13.41 22.33
CA LYS A 28 2.77 13.32 21.85
C LYS A 28 3.14 11.89 21.47
N GLU A 29 2.82 10.92 22.33
CA GLU A 29 3.15 9.50 22.12
C GLU A 29 2.34 8.90 20.96
N THR A 30 1.06 9.27 20.85
CA THR A 30 0.21 8.86 19.72
C THR A 30 0.73 9.39 18.38
N ARG A 31 1.29 10.61 18.35
CA ARG A 31 1.86 11.21 17.13
C ARG A 31 3.15 10.53 16.70
N GLU A 32 4.06 10.24 17.64
CA GLU A 32 5.28 9.50 17.35
C GLU A 32 4.95 8.11 16.77
N MET A 33 4.00 7.39 17.38
CA MET A 33 3.54 6.10 16.83
C MET A 33 2.86 6.22 15.46
N LEU A 34 2.05 7.26 15.22
CA LEU A 34 1.43 7.48 13.91
C LEU A 34 2.48 7.75 12.83
N LYS A 35 3.49 8.56 13.13
CA LYS A 35 4.58 8.88 12.21
C LYS A 35 5.39 7.63 11.84
N ASP A 36 5.76 6.83 12.84
CA ASP A 36 6.50 5.59 12.62
C ASP A 36 5.68 4.58 11.80
N TYR A 37 4.38 4.48 12.11
CA TYR A 37 3.46 3.59 11.39
C TYR A 37 3.28 3.95 9.92
N ILE A 38 3.17 5.25 9.62
CA ILE A 38 3.05 5.74 8.23
C ILE A 38 4.37 5.60 7.49
N THR A 39 5.50 5.88 8.15
CA THR A 39 6.84 5.71 7.56
C THR A 39 7.07 4.25 7.18
N GLN A 40 6.83 3.32 8.10
CA GLN A 40 7.01 1.88 7.86
C GLN A 40 6.05 1.36 6.77
N THR A 41 4.81 1.83 6.76
CA THR A 41 3.85 1.45 5.70
C THR A 41 4.28 2.00 4.34
N THR A 42 4.92 3.17 4.28
CA THR A 42 5.43 3.74 3.03
C THR A 42 6.52 2.86 2.44
N ASP A 43 7.42 2.35 3.28
CA ASP A 43 8.47 1.43 2.87
C ASP A 43 7.90 0.09 2.38
N ASP A 44 6.92 -0.47 3.09
CA ASP A 44 6.22 -1.70 2.68
C ASP A 44 5.49 -1.54 1.33
N VAL A 45 4.87 -0.37 1.09
CA VAL A 45 4.24 -0.04 -0.19
C VAL A 45 5.26 0.05 -1.33
N ASN A 46 6.43 0.63 -1.05
CA ASN A 46 7.51 0.72 -2.03
C ASN A 46 8.03 -0.68 -2.42
N ASP A 47 8.27 -1.55 -1.44
CA ASP A 47 8.66 -2.95 -1.69
C ASP A 47 7.58 -3.71 -2.48
N LEU A 48 6.31 -3.54 -2.15
CA LEU A 48 5.20 -4.09 -2.93
C LEU A 48 5.21 -3.62 -4.39
N ARG A 49 5.54 -2.35 -4.64
CA ARG A 49 5.68 -1.82 -6.01
C ARG A 49 6.80 -2.53 -6.77
N PHE A 50 7.97 -2.68 -6.15
CA PHE A 50 9.10 -3.41 -6.74
C PHE A 50 8.74 -4.87 -7.05
N LYS A 51 8.05 -5.56 -6.15
CA LYS A 51 7.59 -6.94 -6.39
C LYS A 51 6.60 -7.03 -7.56
N VAL A 52 5.70 -6.06 -7.71
CA VAL A 52 4.75 -6.01 -8.83
C VAL A 52 5.45 -5.74 -10.16
N ASP A 53 6.41 -4.81 -10.20
CA ASP A 53 7.19 -4.52 -11.41
C ASP A 53 8.03 -5.74 -11.84
N ASN A 54 8.68 -6.40 -10.88
CA ASN A 54 9.43 -7.64 -11.14
C ASN A 54 8.52 -8.77 -11.63
N LEU A 55 7.33 -8.91 -11.06
CA LEU A 55 6.35 -9.90 -11.50
C LEU A 55 5.89 -9.63 -12.94
N LYS A 56 5.67 -8.37 -13.32
CA LYS A 56 5.35 -7.98 -14.70
C LYS A 56 6.45 -8.42 -15.67
N VAL A 57 7.72 -8.18 -15.33
CA VAL A 57 8.87 -8.60 -16.15
C VAL A 57 8.97 -10.12 -16.24
N ALA A 58 8.78 -10.83 -15.13
CA ALA A 58 8.82 -12.28 -15.10
C ALA A 58 7.75 -12.91 -16.00
N ILE A 59 6.53 -12.34 -16.00
CA ILE A 59 5.44 -12.79 -16.89
C ILE A 59 5.77 -12.51 -18.36
N GLN A 60 6.35 -11.35 -18.68
CA GLN A 60 6.76 -11.04 -20.05
C GLN A 60 7.82 -12.01 -20.58
N ARG A 61 8.80 -12.39 -19.75
CA ARG A 61 9.80 -13.40 -20.11
C ARG A 61 9.17 -14.78 -20.30
N LEU A 62 8.30 -15.16 -19.37
CA LEU A 62 7.56 -16.43 -19.44
C LEU A 62 6.71 -16.52 -20.72
N GLN A 63 6.11 -15.42 -21.18
CA GLN A 63 5.37 -15.37 -22.45
C GLN A 63 6.26 -15.57 -23.68
N GLN A 64 7.51 -15.09 -23.65
CA GLN A 64 8.47 -15.28 -24.74
C GLN A 64 8.99 -16.71 -24.80
N GLU A 65 9.11 -17.39 -23.65
CA GLU A 65 9.72 -18.72 -23.55
C GLU A 65 8.72 -19.89 -23.60
N SER A 66 7.41 -19.67 -23.34
CA SER A 66 6.43 -20.75 -23.23
C SER A 66 5.53 -20.94 -24.47
N ILE A 67 5.53 -22.15 -25.01
CA ILE A 67 4.69 -22.58 -26.15
C ILE A 67 3.22 -22.65 -25.68
N LYS A 68 2.43 -21.60 -25.95
CA LYS A 68 0.95 -21.57 -25.91
C LYS A 68 0.25 -22.16 -24.67
N SER A 69 0.84 -22.11 -23.47
CA SER A 69 0.10 -22.53 -22.27
C SER A 69 -0.86 -21.42 -21.83
N SER A 70 -2.16 -21.70 -22.00
CA SER A 70 -3.35 -20.97 -21.54
C SER A 70 -3.29 -19.43 -21.56
N LYS A 71 -3.57 -18.83 -22.74
CA LYS A 71 -3.80 -17.38 -22.94
C LYS A 71 -4.61 -16.71 -21.84
N ILE A 72 -5.65 -17.37 -21.35
CA ILE A 72 -6.61 -16.85 -20.36
C ILE A 72 -5.91 -16.48 -19.04
N ILE A 73 -5.02 -17.33 -18.53
CA ILE A 73 -4.29 -17.06 -17.28
C ILE A 73 -3.31 -15.89 -17.47
N ASN A 74 -2.73 -15.78 -18.67
CA ASN A 74 -1.77 -14.72 -18.98
C ASN A 74 -2.43 -13.34 -19.07
N GLU A 75 -3.56 -13.24 -19.77
CA GLU A 75 -4.30 -11.99 -19.96
C GLU A 75 -4.90 -11.50 -18.63
N GLU A 76 -5.42 -12.40 -17.79
CA GLU A 76 -5.99 -12.04 -16.49
C GLU A 76 -4.93 -11.52 -15.51
N ILE A 77 -3.75 -12.17 -15.44
CA ILE A 77 -2.66 -11.72 -14.56
C ILE A 77 -2.09 -10.38 -15.08
N GLN A 78 -1.91 -10.22 -16.39
CA GLN A 78 -1.46 -8.94 -16.95
C GLN A 78 -2.43 -7.80 -16.63
N THR A 79 -3.73 -8.03 -16.86
CA THR A 79 -4.80 -7.07 -16.56
C THR A 79 -4.80 -6.72 -15.08
N THR A 80 -4.64 -7.71 -14.19
CA THR A 80 -4.57 -7.49 -12.74
C THR A 80 -3.38 -6.62 -12.34
N LEU A 81 -2.20 -6.89 -12.89
CA LEU A 81 -1.00 -6.09 -12.61
C LEU A 81 -1.13 -4.67 -13.18
N GLN A 82 -1.77 -4.54 -14.33
CA GLN A 82 -2.04 -3.26 -14.97
C GLN A 82 -3.01 -2.43 -14.12
N HIS A 83 -4.16 -2.97 -13.72
CA HIS A 83 -5.08 -2.30 -12.79
C HIS A 83 -4.40 -1.94 -11.46
N PHE A 84 -3.54 -2.81 -10.93
CA PHE A 84 -2.82 -2.49 -9.72
C PHE A 84 -1.88 -1.29 -9.91
N ASN A 85 -1.14 -1.23 -11.03
CA ASN A 85 -0.21 -0.15 -11.35
C ASN A 85 -0.92 1.17 -11.68
N GLU A 86 -1.97 1.12 -12.49
CA GLU A 86 -2.68 2.30 -13.00
C GLU A 86 -3.67 2.88 -11.98
N GLU A 87 -4.35 2.03 -11.22
CA GLU A 87 -5.41 2.49 -10.32
C GLU A 87 -5.02 2.42 -8.84
N THR A 88 -4.47 1.29 -8.41
CA THR A 88 -4.30 1.01 -6.98
C THR A 88 -3.08 1.73 -6.42
N GLN A 89 -1.96 1.72 -7.14
CA GLN A 89 -0.72 2.38 -6.77
C GLN A 89 -0.87 3.90 -6.53
N PRO A 90 -1.52 4.68 -7.42
CA PRO A 90 -1.78 6.09 -7.16
C PRO A 90 -2.74 6.33 -5.99
N ARG A 91 -3.73 5.45 -5.80
CA ARG A 91 -4.67 5.55 -4.67
C ARG A 91 -3.95 5.34 -3.34
N ILE A 92 -3.07 4.34 -3.28
CA ILE A 92 -2.21 4.06 -2.15
C ILE A 92 -1.33 5.27 -1.82
N ARG A 93 -0.63 5.83 -2.82
CA ARG A 93 0.21 7.04 -2.62
C ARG A 93 -0.59 8.20 -2.05
N ARG A 94 -1.76 8.50 -2.62
CA ARG A 94 -2.63 9.57 -2.12
C ARG A 94 -3.10 9.36 -0.69
N VAL A 95 -3.35 8.12 -0.29
CA VAL A 95 -3.70 7.77 1.10
C VAL A 95 -2.52 8.07 2.02
N MET A 96 -1.32 7.62 1.65
CA MET A 96 -0.10 7.88 2.44
C MET A 96 0.17 9.37 2.58
N ASP A 97 0.11 10.12 1.48
CA ASP A 97 0.30 11.58 1.49
C ASP A 97 -0.71 12.29 2.40
N LYS A 98 -1.98 11.84 2.37
CA LYS A 98 -3.02 12.39 3.26
C LYS A 98 -2.80 12.01 4.71
N SER A 99 -2.36 10.78 5.00
CA SER A 99 -2.02 10.34 6.35
C SER A 99 -0.84 11.16 6.91
N ASP A 100 0.19 11.41 6.11
CA ASP A 100 1.32 12.29 6.49
C ASP A 100 0.86 13.72 6.76
N LEU A 101 0.00 14.28 5.90
CA LEU A 101 -0.58 15.61 6.09
C LEU A 101 -1.43 15.68 7.36
N LEU A 102 -2.20 14.64 7.67
CA LEU A 102 -2.98 14.55 8.90
C LEU A 102 -2.07 14.58 10.13
N VAL A 103 -0.99 13.78 10.13
CA VAL A 103 -0.01 13.79 11.24
C VAL A 103 0.65 15.16 11.39
N LYS A 104 1.10 15.77 10.29
CA LYS A 104 1.71 17.11 10.30
C LYS A 104 0.76 18.20 10.78
N ASN A 105 -0.52 18.11 10.44
CA ASN A 105 -1.53 19.06 10.92
C ASN A 105 -1.86 18.85 12.41
N LEU A 106 -1.83 17.61 12.90
CA LEU A 106 -1.95 17.30 14.33
C LEU A 106 -0.76 17.84 15.14
N GLU A 107 0.45 17.89 14.57
CA GLU A 107 1.61 18.56 15.18
C GLU A 107 1.38 20.08 15.28
N LYS A 108 0.91 20.70 14.20
CA LYS A 108 0.74 22.16 14.10
C LYS A 108 -0.37 22.72 15.01
N ASN A 109 -1.49 22.00 15.15
CA ASN A 109 -2.62 22.44 15.98
C ASN A 109 -2.47 22.14 17.49
N SER A 110 -1.33 21.60 17.93
CA SER A 110 -1.07 21.27 19.34
C SER A 110 -0.54 22.43 20.19
N HIS A 111 -0.33 23.61 19.60
CA HIS A 111 0.17 24.80 20.29
C HIS A 111 -0.95 25.72 20.82
N ILE A 112 -2.17 25.19 20.98
CA ILE A 112 -3.30 25.86 21.63
C ILE A 112 -3.81 24.96 22.75
#